data_AF-A0A2P8GVD7-F1
#
_entry.id   AF-A0A2P8GVD7-F1
#
_cell.length_a   1.000
_cell.length_b   1.000
_cell.length_c   1.000
_cell.angle_alpha   90.00
_cell.angle_beta   90.00
_cell.angle_gamma   90.00
#
_symmetry.space_group_name_H-M   'P 1'
#
loop_
_entity.id
_entity.type
_entity.pdbx_description
1 polymer ?
#
loop_
_entity_poly.entity_id
_entity_poly.type
_entity_poly.pdbx_seq_one_letter_code
_entity_poly.pdbx_strand_id
1 'polypeptide(L)'
;MEFTAHTMETLSALVFLGVGVMVVMVAIYVTQRFERRSAAAHSDDVDESNERRAVPDEFDDVRSRAIDDPDLPARPVPVVASLFVVDDVHTATQDIEPWREVPARDLGETVGHRRAASRAWTQQESDGLVRLFRRGFQLDELAADLNLEPCAVVEELARRAFGAVEPVADPRARRFGQDWTAAELLALHSASASGLRVADIARQLGRDQLSTVFRLLEFAADARARLDGSGHRSDEIAELEEAAESAGLLSSTDGRKARVREVALHG
;
A
#
# COMPACT_ATOMS: atom_id res chain seq x y z
N MET A 1 -7.52 -54.37 -15.17
CA MET A 1 -6.66 -53.51 -16.02
C MET A 1 -5.26 -53.66 -15.49
N GLU A 2 -4.39 -54.35 -16.21
CA GLU A 2 -2.98 -54.49 -15.84
C GLU A 2 -2.22 -53.28 -16.39
N PHE A 3 -1.66 -52.45 -15.50
CA PHE A 3 -0.72 -51.41 -15.90
C PHE A 3 0.58 -52.11 -16.31
N THR A 4 0.92 -52.03 -17.60
CA THR A 4 2.16 -52.59 -18.11
C THR A 4 3.34 -51.77 -17.57
N ALA A 5 4.50 -52.38 -17.35
CA ALA A 5 5.69 -51.68 -16.85
C ALA A 5 6.01 -50.40 -17.65
N HIS A 6 5.72 -50.42 -18.96
CA HIS A 6 5.91 -49.29 -19.85
C HIS A 6 4.98 -48.09 -19.57
N THR A 7 3.77 -48.32 -19.04
CA THR A 7 2.88 -47.24 -18.59
C THR A 7 3.39 -46.56 -17.32
N MET A 8 4.09 -47.29 -16.43
CA MET A 8 4.70 -46.70 -15.24
C MET A 8 5.93 -45.85 -15.59
N GLU A 9 6.74 -46.29 -16.55
CA GLU A 9 7.90 -45.51 -17.04
C GLU A 9 7.47 -44.19 -17.70
N THR A 10 6.42 -44.22 -18.52
CA THR A 10 5.91 -43.01 -19.20
C THR A 10 5.28 -42.03 -18.22
N LEU A 11 4.53 -42.51 -17.23
CA LEU A 11 4.00 -41.65 -16.16
C LEU A 11 5.11 -41.04 -15.30
N SER A 12 6.13 -41.82 -14.95
CA SER A 12 7.32 -41.33 -14.25
C SER A 12 8.01 -40.21 -15.04
N ALA A 13 8.25 -40.40 -16.33
CA ALA A 13 8.89 -39.40 -17.18
C ALA A 13 8.07 -38.11 -17.26
N LEU A 14 6.74 -38.21 -17.37
CA LEU A 14 5.83 -37.06 -17.38
C LEU A 14 5.87 -36.26 -16.07
N VAL A 15 5.89 -36.95 -14.93
CA VAL A 15 6.00 -36.30 -13.61
C VAL A 15 7.32 -35.55 -13.49
N PHE A 16 8.44 -36.18 -13.87
CA PHE A 16 9.75 -35.53 -13.83
C PHE A 16 9.83 -34.31 -14.76
N LEU A 17 9.23 -34.40 -15.95
CA LEU A 17 9.17 -33.28 -16.89
C LEU A 17 8.32 -32.13 -16.32
N GLY A 18 7.17 -32.44 -15.71
CA GLY A 18 6.31 -31.45 -15.05
C GLY A 18 7.01 -30.73 -13.90
N VAL A 19 7.71 -31.47 -13.03
CA VAL A 19 8.50 -30.89 -11.93
C VAL A 19 9.63 -30.01 -12.49
N GLY A 20 10.32 -30.47 -13.55
CA GLY A 20 11.39 -29.69 -14.20
C GLY A 20 10.89 -28.34 -14.74
N VAL A 21 9.74 -28.33 -15.42
CA VAL A 21 9.12 -27.09 -15.94
C VAL A 21 8.72 -26.15 -14.80
N MET A 22 8.15 -26.69 -13.72
CA MET A 22 7.76 -25.89 -12.55
C MET A 22 8.97 -25.20 -11.91
N VAL A 23 10.09 -25.92 -11.73
CA VAL A 23 11.32 -25.36 -11.17
C VAL A 23 11.88 -24.23 -12.03
N VAL A 24 11.87 -24.40 -13.36
CA VAL A 24 12.31 -23.36 -14.30
C VAL A 24 11.41 -22.12 -14.21
N MET A 25 10.10 -22.29 -14.16
CA MET A 25 9.15 -21.17 -13.99
C MET A 25 9.39 -20.40 -12.68
N VAL A 26 9.59 -21.12 -11.56
CA VAL A 26 9.90 -20.50 -10.26
C VAL A 26 11.24 -19.74 -10.32
N ALA A 27 12.27 -20.30 -10.96
CA ALA A 27 13.56 -19.63 -11.12
C ALA A 27 13.45 -18.35 -11.96
N ILE A 28 12.67 -18.37 -13.05
CA ILE A 28 12.40 -17.18 -13.88
C ILE A 28 11.65 -16.13 -13.04
N TYR A 29 10.61 -16.53 -12.31
CA TYR A 29 9.83 -15.64 -11.46
C TYR A 29 10.70 -14.98 -10.37
N VAL A 30 11.56 -15.76 -9.70
CA VAL A 30 12.49 -15.24 -8.68
C VAL A 30 13.49 -14.27 -9.30
N THR A 31 14.07 -14.59 -10.45
CA THR A 31 15.01 -13.71 -11.16
C THR A 31 14.35 -12.38 -11.52
N GLN A 32 13.14 -12.42 -12.09
CA GLN A 32 12.37 -11.20 -12.41
C GLN A 32 12.05 -10.39 -11.15
N ARG A 33 11.73 -11.04 -10.04
CA ARG A 33 11.46 -10.37 -8.76
C ARG A 33 12.72 -9.70 -8.19
N PHE A 34 13.89 -10.31 -8.35
CA PHE A 34 15.17 -9.73 -7.93
C PHE A 34 15.59 -8.56 -8.82
N GLU A 35 15.46 -8.67 -10.14
CA GLU A 35 15.75 -7.57 -11.07
C GLU A 35 14.91 -6.32 -10.76
N ARG A 36 13.62 -6.50 -10.44
CA ARG A 36 12.73 -5.41 -10.00
C ARG A 36 13.22 -4.74 -8.70
N ARG A 37 13.82 -5.49 -7.78
CA ARG A 37 14.36 -4.93 -6.54
C ARG A 37 15.71 -4.26 -6.74
N SER A 38 16.57 -4.79 -7.60
CA SER A 38 17.88 -4.19 -7.89
C SER A 38 17.78 -2.91 -8.70
N ALA A 39 16.81 -2.80 -9.63
CA ALA A 39 16.57 -1.57 -10.37
C ALA A 39 16.14 -0.42 -9.44
N ALA A 40 15.36 -0.72 -8.40
CA ALA A 40 14.95 0.26 -7.40
C ALA A 40 16.09 0.72 -6.47
N ALA A 41 17.12 -0.11 -6.27
CA ALA A 41 18.27 0.23 -5.43
C ALA A 41 19.37 1.03 -6.17
N HIS A 42 19.35 1.03 -7.51
CA HIS A 42 20.38 1.71 -8.32
C HIS A 42 19.94 3.08 -8.85
N SER A 43 18.67 3.48 -8.64
CA SER A 43 18.17 4.80 -9.04
C SER A 43 18.34 5.89 -7.97
N ASP A 44 18.85 5.55 -6.79
CA ASP A 44 18.99 6.51 -5.67
C ASP A 44 20.36 7.21 -5.62
N ASP A 45 21.31 6.83 -6.50
CA ASP A 45 22.69 7.33 -6.48
C ASP A 45 23.08 8.18 -7.71
N VAL A 46 22.14 8.49 -8.61
CA VAL A 46 22.45 9.25 -9.83
C VAL A 46 21.57 10.49 -9.95
N ASP A 47 22.23 11.63 -9.70
CA ASP A 47 21.96 12.97 -10.24
C ASP A 47 21.39 14.04 -9.28
N GLU A 48 22.14 14.34 -8.22
CA GLU A 48 22.00 15.60 -7.47
C GLU A 48 22.86 16.75 -8.07
N SER A 49 23.44 16.57 -9.27
CA SER A 49 24.45 17.51 -9.83
C SER A 49 24.02 18.32 -11.05
N ASN A 50 22.81 18.15 -11.58
CA ASN A 50 22.48 18.75 -12.88
C ASN A 50 21.12 19.47 -12.99
N GLU A 51 20.76 20.35 -12.05
CA GLU A 51 19.66 21.31 -12.29
C GLU A 51 19.93 22.71 -11.68
N ARG A 52 21.00 23.35 -12.18
CA ARG A 52 21.10 24.83 -12.22
C ARG A 52 20.96 25.29 -13.67
N ARG A 53 19.73 25.29 -14.19
CA ARG A 53 19.39 26.03 -15.42
C ARG A 53 18.15 26.87 -15.17
N ALA A 54 18.38 28.19 -15.11
CA ALA A 54 17.39 29.21 -14.93
C ALA A 54 16.28 29.12 -15.99
N VAL A 55 15.03 28.99 -15.53
CA VAL A 55 13.82 29.26 -16.30
C VAL A 55 13.16 30.49 -15.65
N PRO A 56 12.66 31.46 -16.43
CA PRO A 56 12.05 32.67 -15.88
C PRO A 56 10.70 32.37 -15.23
N ASP A 57 10.51 33.05 -14.11
CA ASP A 57 9.40 33.04 -13.18
C ASP A 57 8.21 33.86 -13.74
N GLU A 58 7.05 33.23 -13.95
CA GLU A 58 5.80 33.93 -14.33
C GLU A 58 4.53 33.31 -13.73
N PHE A 59 4.61 32.53 -12.65
CA PHE A 59 3.41 31.89 -12.06
C PHE A 59 3.26 32.02 -10.53
N ASP A 60 3.97 32.95 -9.88
CA ASP A 60 3.98 33.05 -8.42
C ASP A 60 2.91 33.98 -7.78
N ASP A 61 1.97 34.53 -8.55
CA ASP A 61 1.11 35.61 -8.03
C ASP A 61 -0.27 35.17 -7.48
N VAL A 62 -0.56 33.87 -7.37
CA VAL A 62 -1.88 33.39 -6.90
C VAL A 62 -1.83 32.64 -5.56
N ARG A 63 -0.65 32.30 -5.02
CA ARG A 63 -0.55 31.47 -3.80
C ARG A 63 -0.24 32.23 -2.51
N SER A 64 0.16 33.50 -2.59
CA SER A 64 0.71 34.26 -1.45
C SER A 64 -0.33 35.01 -0.59
N ARG A 65 -1.57 34.51 -0.44
CA ARG A 65 -2.61 35.20 0.36
C ARG A 65 -3.25 34.40 1.50
N ALA A 66 -2.70 33.25 1.84
CA ALA A 66 -3.07 32.55 3.06
C ALA A 66 -1.83 31.91 3.66
N ILE A 67 -1.68 32.00 4.98
CA ILE A 67 -0.56 31.52 5.82
C ILE A 67 0.38 32.66 6.25
N ASP A 68 -0.12 33.49 7.15
CA ASP A 68 0.68 34.23 8.14
C ASP A 68 -0.11 34.13 9.48
N ASP A 69 -0.07 32.96 10.11
CA ASP A 69 -0.49 32.78 11.50
C ASP A 69 0.58 31.94 12.24
N PRO A 70 1.54 32.58 12.92
CA PRO A 70 2.71 31.91 13.49
C PRO A 70 2.52 31.25 14.87
N ASP A 71 1.30 31.17 15.41
CA ASP A 71 1.09 30.72 16.81
C ASP A 71 0.35 29.37 17.00
N LEU A 72 0.21 28.57 15.94
CA LEU A 72 -0.38 27.24 16.06
C LEU A 72 0.68 26.17 16.37
N PRO A 73 0.60 25.45 17.52
CA PRO A 73 1.51 24.36 17.80
C PRO A 73 1.29 23.24 16.76
N ALA A 74 2.31 22.99 15.96
CA ALA A 74 2.38 21.90 14.98
C ALA A 74 2.26 20.54 15.70
N ARG A 75 1.03 20.09 15.93
CA ARG A 75 0.75 18.67 16.18
C ARG A 75 0.68 17.98 14.82
N PRO A 76 1.57 17.01 14.53
CA PRO A 76 1.39 16.14 13.39
C PRO A 76 0.17 15.26 13.68
N VAL A 77 -0.98 15.63 13.13
CA VAL A 77 -2.15 14.75 13.13
C VAL A 77 -1.85 13.63 12.14
N PRO A 78 -1.85 12.35 12.53
CA PRO A 78 -1.58 11.25 11.62
C PRO A 78 -2.81 11.02 10.73
N VAL A 79 -2.94 11.82 9.66
CA VAL A 79 -4.03 11.71 8.67
C VAL A 79 -4.03 10.35 7.97
N VAL A 80 -2.90 9.63 7.97
CA VAL A 80 -2.77 8.29 7.39
C VAL A 80 -3.64 7.25 8.10
N ALA A 81 -3.82 7.36 9.42
CA ALA A 81 -4.68 6.43 10.15
C ALA A 81 -6.16 6.60 9.75
N SER A 82 -6.57 7.79 9.31
CA SER A 82 -7.95 8.11 8.97
C SER A 82 -8.43 7.58 7.62
N LEU A 83 -7.55 7.02 6.78
CA LEU A 83 -7.99 6.32 5.57
C LEU A 83 -8.87 5.09 5.88
N PHE A 84 -8.79 4.55 7.11
CA PHE A 84 -9.64 3.45 7.59
C PHE A 84 -10.32 3.72 8.95
N VAL A 85 -10.07 4.85 9.62
CA VAL A 85 -10.88 5.35 10.75
C VAL A 85 -12.10 6.12 10.23
N VAL A 86 -12.72 5.60 9.16
CA VAL A 86 -14.12 5.90 8.87
C VAL A 86 -14.93 4.94 9.75
N ASP A 87 -15.07 5.36 11.00
CA ASP A 87 -15.90 4.75 12.03
C ASP A 87 -17.35 4.80 11.57
N ASP A 88 -17.92 3.67 11.12
CA ASP A 88 -19.33 3.45 10.76
C ASP A 88 -20.07 4.63 10.08
N VAL A 89 -19.36 5.49 9.34
CA VAL A 89 -19.99 6.53 8.52
C VAL A 89 -20.71 5.75 7.46
N HIS A 90 -22.02 5.92 7.52
CA HIS A 90 -23.01 5.23 6.74
C HIS A 90 -22.48 5.00 5.33
N THR A 91 -22.76 3.81 4.80
CA THR A 91 -23.06 3.64 3.38
C THR A 91 -24.16 4.63 3.03
N ALA A 92 -23.81 5.91 2.90
CA ALA A 92 -24.55 6.83 2.09
C ALA A 92 -24.50 6.16 0.73
N THR A 93 -25.63 5.59 0.36
CA THR A 93 -26.00 5.21 -0.99
C THR A 93 -25.96 6.50 -1.84
N GLN A 94 -24.78 7.12 -1.96
CA GLN A 94 -24.52 8.09 -3.00
C GLN A 94 -24.64 7.27 -4.27
N ASP A 95 -25.52 7.68 -5.17
CA ASP A 95 -25.76 7.04 -6.45
C ASP A 95 -24.44 6.58 -7.06
N ILE A 96 -24.18 5.28 -6.89
CA ILE A 96 -23.00 4.61 -7.42
C ILE A 96 -23.34 4.42 -8.89
N GLU A 97 -23.04 5.41 -9.73
CA GLU A 97 -23.17 5.21 -11.16
C GLU A 97 -22.26 4.03 -11.54
N PRO A 98 -22.82 2.90 -12.02
CA PRO A 98 -22.02 1.83 -12.58
C PRO A 98 -21.22 2.42 -13.74
N TRP A 99 -19.91 2.22 -13.74
CA TRP A 99 -19.01 2.87 -14.68
C TRP A 99 -19.40 2.55 -16.13
N ARG A 100 -19.59 3.59 -16.95
CA ARG A 100 -19.71 3.42 -18.39
C ARG A 100 -18.36 3.09 -18.98
N GLU A 101 -18.29 1.98 -19.71
CA GLU A 101 -17.19 1.70 -20.63
C GLU A 101 -17.00 2.92 -21.56
N VAL A 102 -15.79 3.49 -21.56
CA VAL A 102 -15.43 4.48 -22.58
C VAL A 102 -15.45 3.74 -23.92
N PRO A 103 -16.26 4.18 -24.91
CA PRO A 103 -16.41 3.44 -26.16
C PRO A 103 -15.04 3.24 -26.79
N ALA A 104 -14.67 1.97 -26.97
CA ALA A 104 -13.39 1.58 -27.51
C ALA A 104 -13.21 2.21 -28.89
N ARG A 105 -12.26 3.13 -29.03
CA ARG A 105 -11.65 3.39 -30.34
C ARG A 105 -10.92 2.11 -30.74
N ASP A 106 -11.29 1.57 -31.90
CA ASP A 106 -10.75 0.38 -32.55
C ASP A 106 -9.24 0.23 -32.35
N LEU A 107 -8.86 -0.66 -31.44
CA LEU A 107 -7.50 -1.19 -31.31
C LEU A 107 -7.67 -2.69 -31.22
N GLY A 108 -7.13 -3.38 -32.23
CA GLY A 108 -7.40 -4.77 -32.53
C GLY A 108 -7.16 -5.73 -31.38
N GLU A 109 -7.95 -6.80 -31.42
CA GLU A 109 -7.85 -8.06 -30.67
C GLU A 109 -6.46 -8.32 -30.07
N THR A 110 -6.22 -7.82 -28.86
CA THR A 110 -5.06 -8.23 -28.08
C THR A 110 -5.49 -8.47 -26.65
N VAL A 111 -5.52 -9.76 -26.31
CA VAL A 111 -5.61 -10.34 -24.97
C VAL A 111 -6.92 -10.02 -24.24
N GLY A 112 -8.00 -10.62 -24.73
CA GLY A 112 -9.16 -10.92 -23.89
C GLY A 112 -8.77 -11.94 -22.82
N HIS A 113 -8.10 -11.52 -21.75
CA HIS A 113 -8.20 -12.23 -20.49
C HIS A 113 -9.67 -12.17 -20.12
N ARG A 114 -10.38 -13.26 -20.43
CA ARG A 114 -11.76 -13.50 -20.01
C ARG A 114 -11.73 -13.45 -18.48
N ARG A 115 -11.90 -12.25 -17.92
CA ARG A 115 -11.96 -11.99 -16.48
C ARG A 115 -13.01 -12.94 -15.98
N ALA A 116 -12.59 -14.00 -15.30
CA ALA A 116 -13.53 -14.93 -14.69
C ALA A 116 -14.44 -14.07 -13.84
N ALA A 117 -15.76 -14.16 -14.09
CA ALA A 117 -16.74 -13.32 -13.40
C ALA A 117 -16.38 -13.32 -11.91
N SER A 118 -16.17 -12.12 -11.38
CA SER A 118 -15.76 -11.92 -10.00
C SER A 118 -16.69 -12.77 -9.13
N ARG A 119 -16.08 -13.66 -8.33
CA ARG A 119 -16.81 -14.55 -7.42
C ARG A 119 -17.87 -13.73 -6.69
N ALA A 120 -19.10 -14.24 -6.64
CA ALA A 120 -20.14 -13.58 -5.85
C ALA A 120 -19.75 -13.65 -4.37
N TRP A 121 -19.47 -12.50 -3.77
CA TRP A 121 -19.13 -12.39 -2.35
C TRP A 121 -20.41 -12.33 -1.51
N THR A 122 -20.52 -13.20 -0.52
CA THR A 122 -21.54 -13.02 0.52
C THR A 122 -21.15 -11.84 1.42
N GLN A 123 -22.16 -11.18 2.00
CA GLN A 123 -21.92 -10.08 2.94
C GLN A 123 -20.98 -10.51 4.09
N GLN A 124 -21.16 -11.72 4.61
CA GLN A 124 -20.35 -12.27 5.69
C GLN A 124 -18.88 -12.49 5.28
N GLU A 125 -18.63 -13.02 4.08
CA GLU A 125 -17.26 -13.20 3.57
C GLU A 125 -16.57 -11.84 3.37
N SER A 126 -17.28 -10.87 2.80
CA SER A 126 -16.80 -9.52 2.58
C SER A 126 -16.44 -8.81 3.90
N ASP A 127 -17.32 -8.88 4.90
CA ASP A 127 -17.06 -8.31 6.22
C ASP A 127 -15.90 -9.03 6.96
N GLY A 128 -15.78 -10.35 6.77
CA GLY A 128 -14.66 -11.13 7.25
C GLY A 128 -13.33 -10.68 6.63
N LEU A 129 -13.31 -10.48 5.31
CA LEU A 129 -12.13 -10.01 4.58
C LEU A 129 -11.68 -8.63 5.07
N VAL A 130 -12.62 -7.68 5.17
CA VAL A 130 -12.33 -6.33 5.67
C VAL A 130 -11.79 -6.39 7.10
N ARG A 131 -12.33 -7.26 7.95
CA ARG A 131 -11.85 -7.44 9.33
C ARG A 131 -10.43 -8.00 9.38
N LEU A 132 -10.12 -9.01 8.58
CA LEU A 132 -8.77 -9.58 8.51
C LEU A 132 -7.77 -8.57 7.98
N PHE A 133 -8.11 -7.85 6.91
CA PHE A 133 -7.27 -6.78 6.38
C PHE A 133 -7.03 -5.69 7.44
N ARG A 134 -8.06 -5.24 8.16
CA ARG A 134 -7.94 -4.27 9.27
C ARG A 134 -7.06 -4.78 10.41
N ARG A 135 -6.99 -6.11 10.62
CA ARG A 135 -6.13 -6.76 11.63
C ARG A 135 -4.65 -6.85 11.19
N GLY A 136 -4.32 -6.39 9.98
CA GLY A 136 -2.94 -6.31 9.52
C GLY A 136 -2.51 -7.43 8.57
N PHE A 137 -3.41 -8.34 8.19
CA PHE A 137 -3.08 -9.38 7.20
C PHE A 137 -2.73 -8.74 5.85
N GLN A 138 -1.68 -9.26 5.21
CA GLN A 138 -1.25 -8.79 3.89
C GLN A 138 -2.17 -9.34 2.79
N LEU A 139 -2.25 -8.65 1.66
CA LEU A 139 -3.11 -9.06 0.53
C LEU A 139 -2.77 -10.47 0.02
N ASP A 140 -1.48 -10.80 -0.08
CA ASP A 140 -1.01 -12.10 -0.53
C ASP A 140 -1.36 -13.22 0.47
N GLU A 141 -1.28 -12.93 1.78
CA GLU A 141 -1.67 -13.86 2.84
C GLU A 141 -3.17 -14.11 2.83
N LEU A 142 -3.99 -13.05 2.70
CA LEU A 142 -5.43 -13.17 2.58
C LEU A 142 -5.85 -14.00 1.37
N ALA A 143 -5.19 -13.80 0.22
CA ALA A 143 -5.44 -14.56 -0.99
C ALA A 143 -5.10 -16.05 -0.79
N ALA A 144 -3.96 -16.35 -0.17
CA ALA A 144 -3.54 -17.71 0.11
C ALA A 144 -4.46 -18.42 1.12
N ASP A 145 -4.76 -17.78 2.26
CA ASP A 145 -5.56 -18.34 3.34
C ASP A 145 -7.01 -18.60 2.93
N LEU A 146 -7.57 -17.74 2.09
CA LEU A 146 -8.94 -17.87 1.58
C LEU A 146 -9.02 -18.72 0.30
N ASN A 147 -7.88 -19.18 -0.23
CA ASN A 147 -7.77 -19.85 -1.52
C ASN A 147 -8.48 -19.07 -2.64
N LEU A 148 -8.15 -17.77 -2.72
CA LEU A 148 -8.69 -16.82 -3.67
C LEU A 148 -7.60 -16.28 -4.59
N GLU A 149 -8.00 -15.86 -5.78
CA GLU A 149 -7.14 -15.06 -6.65
C GLU A 149 -6.84 -13.70 -5.99
N PRO A 150 -5.58 -13.23 -5.96
CA PRO A 150 -5.23 -11.94 -5.37
C PRO A 150 -6.06 -10.76 -5.92
N CYS A 151 -6.36 -10.80 -7.22
CA CYS A 151 -7.21 -9.79 -7.85
C CYS A 151 -8.62 -9.75 -7.25
N ALA A 152 -9.21 -10.89 -6.90
CA ALA A 152 -10.55 -10.95 -6.31
C ALA A 152 -10.58 -10.32 -4.91
N VAL A 153 -9.51 -10.52 -4.13
CA VAL A 153 -9.34 -9.88 -2.81
C VAL A 153 -9.21 -8.36 -2.97
N VAL A 154 -8.39 -7.90 -3.92
CA VAL A 154 -8.19 -6.47 -4.19
C VAL A 154 -9.50 -5.82 -4.65
N GLU A 155 -10.24 -6.43 -5.58
CA GLU A 155 -11.52 -5.92 -6.07
C GLU A 155 -12.57 -5.81 -4.95
N GLU A 156 -12.65 -6.81 -4.07
CA GLU A 156 -13.59 -6.78 -2.95
C GLU A 156 -13.22 -5.69 -1.94
N LEU A 157 -11.94 -5.62 -1.55
CA LEU A 157 -11.45 -4.57 -0.66
C LEU A 157 -11.62 -3.18 -1.28
N ALA A 158 -11.42 -3.03 -2.59
CA ALA A 158 -11.66 -1.78 -3.30
C ALA A 158 -13.11 -1.31 -3.17
N ARG A 159 -14.03 -2.25 -3.39
CA ARG A 159 -15.47 -2.00 -3.30
C ARG A 159 -15.86 -1.58 -1.89
N ARG A 160 -15.35 -2.29 -0.88
CA ARG A 160 -15.71 -2.06 0.53
C ARG A 160 -15.01 -0.84 1.15
N ALA A 161 -13.75 -0.58 0.82
CA ALA A 161 -12.97 0.49 1.40
C ALA A 161 -13.15 1.83 0.69
N PHE A 162 -13.30 1.81 -0.64
CA PHE A 162 -13.29 3.03 -1.46
C PHE A 162 -14.57 3.24 -2.26
N GLY A 163 -15.55 2.33 -2.17
CA GLY A 163 -16.74 2.36 -3.04
C GLY A 163 -16.39 2.15 -4.52
N ALA A 164 -15.19 1.67 -4.83
CA ALA A 164 -14.72 1.45 -6.20
C ALA A 164 -15.31 0.13 -6.72
N VAL A 165 -16.45 0.22 -7.41
CA VAL A 165 -17.10 -0.94 -8.03
C VAL A 165 -16.32 -1.32 -9.30
N GLU A 166 -15.80 -2.54 -9.31
CA GLU A 166 -15.09 -3.16 -10.45
C GLU A 166 -13.91 -2.31 -10.97
N PRO A 167 -12.86 -2.07 -10.17
CA PRO A 167 -11.69 -1.35 -10.64
C PRO A 167 -11.11 -2.04 -11.88
N VAL A 168 -11.02 -1.31 -12.98
CA VAL A 168 -10.59 -1.86 -14.28
C VAL A 168 -9.09 -1.61 -14.46
N ALA A 169 -8.37 -2.66 -14.86
CA ALA A 169 -7.06 -2.50 -15.45
C ALA A 169 -7.26 -1.90 -16.86
N ASP A 170 -6.75 -0.69 -17.08
CA ASP A 170 -6.85 0.01 -18.36
C ASP A 170 -5.48 0.02 -19.05
N PRO A 171 -5.24 -0.87 -20.04
CA PRO A 171 -4.00 -0.88 -20.81
C PRO A 171 -3.72 0.42 -21.56
N ARG A 172 -4.72 1.29 -21.73
CA ARG A 172 -4.59 2.59 -22.41
C ARG A 172 -4.17 3.71 -21.47
N ALA A 173 -4.11 3.46 -20.16
CA ALA A 173 -3.59 4.45 -19.22
C ALA A 173 -2.15 4.81 -19.60
N ARG A 174 -1.83 6.11 -19.61
CA ARG A 174 -0.52 6.66 -20.04
C ARG A 174 0.67 5.95 -19.39
N ARG A 175 0.50 5.50 -18.14
CA ARG A 175 1.51 4.85 -17.32
C ARG A 175 1.09 3.43 -16.91
N PHE A 176 0.31 2.75 -17.74
CA PHE A 176 -0.05 1.35 -17.51
C PHE A 176 1.20 0.47 -17.42
N GLY A 177 1.27 -0.39 -16.40
CA GLY A 177 2.38 -1.34 -16.19
C GLY A 177 3.75 -0.73 -15.86
N GLN A 178 3.88 0.59 -15.80
CA GLN A 178 5.13 1.26 -15.39
C GLN A 178 5.32 1.16 -13.88
N ASP A 179 6.57 1.23 -13.39
CA ASP A 179 6.84 1.31 -11.96
C ASP A 179 6.39 2.66 -11.36
N TRP A 180 6.00 2.65 -10.10
CA TRP A 180 5.56 3.84 -9.38
C TRP A 180 6.76 4.68 -8.94
N THR A 181 6.76 5.97 -9.27
CA THR A 181 7.81 6.90 -8.82
C THR A 181 7.50 7.44 -7.43
N ALA A 182 8.53 7.91 -6.71
CA ALA A 182 8.35 8.55 -5.40
C ALA A 182 7.38 9.75 -5.46
N ALA A 183 7.47 10.57 -6.51
CA ALA A 183 6.58 11.70 -6.73
C ALA A 183 5.11 11.27 -6.93
N GLU A 184 4.87 10.16 -7.64
CA GLU A 184 3.52 9.61 -7.82
C GLU A 184 2.96 9.06 -6.51
N LEU A 185 3.79 8.39 -5.70
CA LEU A 185 3.37 7.87 -4.39
C LEU A 185 2.99 9.00 -3.43
N LEU A 186 3.76 10.10 -3.42
CA LEU A 186 3.41 11.30 -2.66
C LEU A 186 2.11 11.95 -3.15
N ALA A 187 1.93 12.06 -4.47
CA ALA A 187 0.70 12.59 -5.06
C ALA A 187 -0.52 11.70 -4.77
N LEU A 188 -0.35 10.37 -4.86
CA LEU A 188 -1.37 9.38 -4.50
C LEU A 188 -1.82 9.57 -3.05
N HIS A 189 -0.85 9.66 -2.13
CA HIS A 189 -1.10 9.87 -0.72
C HIS A 189 -1.81 11.19 -0.44
N SER A 190 -1.33 12.30 -1.03
CA SER A 190 -1.94 13.61 -0.85
C SER A 190 -3.38 13.64 -1.38
N ALA A 191 -3.64 13.01 -2.53
CA ALA A 191 -4.95 12.98 -3.15
C ALA A 191 -5.93 12.10 -2.35
N SER A 192 -5.48 10.94 -1.86
CA SER A 192 -6.30 10.05 -1.02
C SER A 192 -6.62 10.67 0.34
N ALA A 193 -5.65 11.34 0.96
CA ALA A 193 -5.85 12.11 2.19
C ALA A 193 -6.84 13.27 2.01
N SER A 194 -6.93 13.82 0.79
CA SER A 194 -7.90 14.86 0.43
C SER A 194 -9.29 14.29 0.07
N GLY A 195 -9.48 12.96 0.15
CA GLY A 195 -10.76 12.31 -0.13
C GLY A 195 -11.14 12.22 -1.60
N LEU A 196 -10.18 12.35 -2.53
CA LEU A 196 -10.47 12.17 -3.95
C LEU A 196 -10.88 10.71 -4.24
N ARG A 197 -11.82 10.53 -5.19
CA ARG A 197 -12.23 9.20 -5.62
C ARG A 197 -11.09 8.52 -6.38
N VAL A 198 -10.95 7.20 -6.22
CA VAL A 198 -9.90 6.39 -6.87
C VAL A 198 -9.80 6.65 -8.37
N ALA A 199 -10.93 6.76 -9.07
CA ALA A 199 -10.93 7.02 -10.50
C ALA A 199 -10.36 8.39 -10.89
N ASP A 200 -10.60 9.41 -10.07
CA ASP A 200 -10.08 10.76 -10.29
C ASP A 200 -8.57 10.79 -10.01
N ILE A 201 -8.13 10.11 -8.95
CA ILE A 201 -6.71 9.93 -8.64
C ILE A 201 -6.00 9.19 -9.79
N ALA A 202 -6.54 8.06 -10.24
CA ALA A 202 -5.99 7.28 -11.34
C ALA A 202 -5.85 8.13 -12.62
N ARG A 203 -6.90 8.90 -12.96
CA ARG A 203 -6.90 9.82 -14.11
C ARG A 203 -5.84 10.91 -13.97
N GLN A 204 -5.72 11.52 -12.80
CA GLN A 204 -4.74 12.59 -12.53
C GLN A 204 -3.29 12.09 -12.67
N LEU A 205 -3.01 10.88 -12.17
CA LEU A 205 -1.70 10.26 -12.27
C LEU A 205 -1.44 9.67 -13.68
N GLY A 206 -2.50 9.45 -14.47
CA GLY A 206 -2.43 8.75 -15.75
C GLY A 206 -2.15 7.25 -15.57
N ARG A 207 -2.65 6.68 -14.47
CA ARG A 207 -2.55 5.27 -14.06
C ARG A 207 -3.89 4.57 -14.26
N ASP A 208 -3.88 3.24 -14.28
CA ASP A 208 -5.12 2.46 -14.24
C ASP A 208 -5.68 2.38 -12.81
N GLN A 209 -7.00 2.14 -12.71
CA GLN A 209 -7.70 2.15 -11.43
C GLN A 209 -7.25 0.99 -10.55
N LEU A 210 -7.07 -0.21 -11.12
CA LEU A 210 -6.68 -1.40 -10.37
C LEU A 210 -5.31 -1.22 -9.70
N SER A 211 -4.32 -0.72 -10.45
CA SER A 211 -2.99 -0.37 -9.92
C SER A 211 -3.07 0.70 -8.83
N THR A 212 -3.92 1.71 -9.01
CA THR A 212 -4.14 2.77 -8.02
C THR A 212 -4.73 2.23 -6.71
N VAL A 213 -5.77 1.39 -6.79
CA VAL A 213 -6.35 0.70 -5.63
C VAL A 213 -5.31 -0.16 -4.93
N PHE A 214 -4.58 -0.97 -5.69
CA PHE A 214 -3.58 -1.89 -5.15
C PHE A 214 -2.56 -1.12 -4.30
N ARG A 215 -2.02 0.00 -4.82
CA ARG A 215 -1.10 0.85 -4.07
C ARG A 215 -1.72 1.49 -2.83
N LEU A 216 -2.98 1.92 -2.90
CA LEU A 216 -3.66 2.47 -1.71
C LEU A 216 -3.82 1.41 -0.61
N LEU A 217 -4.14 0.16 -0.98
CA LEU A 217 -4.25 -0.95 -0.03
C LEU A 217 -2.89 -1.33 0.57
N GLU A 218 -1.83 -1.39 -0.23
CA GLU A 218 -0.46 -1.61 0.27
C GLU A 218 -0.04 -0.51 1.24
N PHE A 219 -0.27 0.76 0.88
CA PHE A 219 0.06 1.89 1.75
C PHE A 219 -0.69 1.81 3.10
N ALA A 220 -1.95 1.37 3.07
CA ALA A 220 -2.73 1.15 4.28
C ALA A 220 -2.20 -0.01 5.14
N ALA A 221 -1.73 -1.09 4.50
CA ALA A 221 -1.11 -2.21 5.21
C ALA A 221 0.21 -1.80 5.86
N ASP A 222 1.08 -1.09 5.13
CA ASP A 222 2.34 -0.57 5.64
C ASP A 222 2.15 0.40 6.80
N ALA A 223 1.16 1.29 6.69
CA ALA A 223 0.83 2.23 7.75
C ALA A 223 0.44 1.50 9.05
N ARG A 224 -0.34 0.42 8.95
CA ARG A 224 -0.71 -0.41 10.11
C ARG A 224 0.50 -1.13 10.70
N ALA A 225 1.34 -1.74 9.87
CA ALA A 225 2.54 -2.44 10.33
C ALA A 225 3.47 -1.51 11.13
N ARG A 226 3.58 -0.23 10.74
CA ARG A 226 4.34 0.78 11.51
C ARG A 226 3.70 1.11 12.85
N LEU A 227 2.37 1.15 12.94
CA LEU A 227 1.66 1.38 14.19
C LEU A 227 1.85 0.20 15.15
N ASP A 228 1.73 -1.04 14.65
CA ASP A 228 1.92 -2.24 15.46
C ASP A 228 3.36 -2.37 15.97
N GLY A 229 4.35 -2.08 15.11
CA GLY A 229 5.77 -2.07 15.51
C GLY A 229 6.12 -0.99 16.54
N SER A 230 5.37 0.11 16.58
CA SER A 230 5.57 1.17 17.58
C SER A 230 5.12 0.77 18.99
N GLY A 231 4.13 -0.14 19.08
CA GLY A 231 3.72 -0.73 20.37
C GLY A 231 4.84 -1.56 20.98
N HIS A 232 5.46 -2.42 20.16
CA HIS A 232 6.56 -3.27 20.65
C HIS A 232 7.78 -2.46 21.10
N ARG A 233 8.06 -1.32 20.45
CA ARG A 233 9.12 -0.41 20.89
C ARG A 233 8.80 0.30 22.20
N SER A 234 7.52 0.52 22.49
CA SER A 234 7.10 1.11 23.77
C SER A 234 7.20 0.09 24.90
N ASP A 235 6.87 -1.18 24.63
CA ASP A 235 7.06 -2.29 25.57
C ASP A 235 8.55 -2.53 25.84
N GLU A 236 9.41 -2.49 24.82
CA GLU A 236 10.86 -2.63 24.98
C GLU A 236 11.46 -1.47 25.80
N ILE A 237 10.98 -0.23 25.60
CA ILE A 237 11.42 0.91 26.43
C ILE A 237 10.95 0.74 27.87
N ALA A 238 9.72 0.27 28.10
CA ALA A 238 9.20 0.02 29.45
C ALA A 238 9.99 -1.10 30.16
N GLU A 239 10.31 -2.20 29.46
CA GLU A 239 11.14 -3.28 30.00
C GLU A 239 12.58 -2.80 30.29
N LEU A 240 13.16 -1.95 29.43
CA LEU A 240 14.49 -1.38 29.67
C LEU A 240 14.50 -0.38 30.82
N GLU A 241 13.43 0.40 31.01
CA GLU A 241 13.27 1.32 32.14
C GLU A 241 13.09 0.54 33.46
N GLU A 242 12.25 -0.50 33.48
CA GLU A 242 12.09 -1.40 34.63
C GLU A 242 13.38 -2.15 34.98
N ALA A 243 14.14 -2.60 33.97
CA ALA A 243 15.44 -3.23 34.17
C ALA A 243 16.49 -2.23 34.70
N ALA A 244 16.46 -0.98 34.24
CA ALA A 244 17.36 0.08 34.72
C ALA A 244 17.03 0.53 36.17
N GLU A 245 15.74 0.56 36.53
CA GLU A 245 15.29 0.77 37.92
C GLU A 245 15.72 -0.39 38.82
N SER A 246 15.50 -1.64 38.37
CA SER A 246 15.88 -2.85 39.10
C SER A 246 17.40 -2.98 39.30
N ALA A 247 18.19 -2.50 38.34
CA ALA A 247 19.65 -2.45 38.44
C ALA A 247 20.16 -1.32 39.35
N GLY A 248 19.28 -0.47 39.90
CA GLY A 248 19.65 0.68 40.73
C GLY A 248 20.35 1.80 39.96
N LEU A 249 20.38 1.73 38.62
CA LEU A 249 21.02 2.73 37.76
C LEU A 249 20.24 4.04 37.71
N LEU A 250 18.94 4.02 38.02
CA LEU A 250 18.09 5.20 38.11
C LEU A 250 17.88 5.75 39.53
N SER A 251 18.62 5.24 40.53
CA SER A 251 18.46 5.62 41.95
C SER A 251 18.86 7.06 42.33
N SER A 252 19.10 8.00 41.40
CA SER A 252 19.60 9.33 41.79
C SER A 252 19.31 10.46 40.80
N THR A 253 18.06 10.68 40.41
CA THR A 253 17.65 11.97 39.81
C THR A 253 16.88 12.89 40.77
N ASP A 254 16.48 12.39 41.94
CA ASP A 254 15.77 13.18 42.96
C ASP A 254 16.65 14.33 43.54
N GLY A 255 17.97 14.21 43.42
CA GLY A 255 18.91 15.27 43.81
C GLY A 255 18.98 16.48 42.87
N ARG A 256 18.51 16.38 41.62
CA ARG A 256 18.67 17.48 40.62
C ARG A 256 17.53 18.49 40.61
N LYS A 257 16.33 18.10 41.05
CA LYS A 257 15.20 19.05 41.22
C LYS A 257 15.36 19.94 42.46
N ALA A 258 16.10 19.50 43.47
CA ALA A 258 16.37 20.31 44.67
C ALA A 258 17.30 21.51 44.40
N ARG A 259 18.35 21.36 43.57
CA ARG A 259 19.29 22.47 43.27
C ARG A 259 18.74 23.54 42.33
N VAL A 260 17.81 23.22 41.44
CA VAL A 260 17.23 24.24 40.53
C VAL A 260 16.25 25.15 41.27
N ARG A 261 15.61 24.68 42.35
CA ARG A 261 14.77 25.54 43.22
C ARG A 261 15.58 26.48 44.11
N GLU A 262 16.82 26.13 44.46
CA GLU A 262 17.66 26.99 45.31
C GLU A 262 18.30 28.14 44.52
N VAL A 263 18.60 27.95 43.23
CA VAL A 263 19.13 29.02 42.35
C VAL A 263 18.05 30.03 41.95
N ALA A 264 16.77 29.62 41.91
CA ALA A 264 15.65 30.51 41.57
C ALA A 264 15.12 31.37 42.74
N LEU A 265 15.61 31.15 43.97
CA LEU A 265 15.18 31.89 45.16
C LEU A 265 16.21 32.92 45.64
N HIS A 266 17.40 32.99 45.05
CA HIS A 266 18.49 33.88 45.46
C HIS A 266 19.10 34.71 44.31
N GLY A 267 18.40 34.83 43.18
CA GLY A 267 18.70 35.79 42.11
C GLY A 267 17.47 36.61 41.78
#